data_AF-A0AAQ1ZI03-F1
#
_entry.id   AF-A0AAQ1ZI03-F1
#
_cell.length_a   1.000
_cell.length_b   1.000
_cell.length_c   1.000
_cell.angle_alpha   90.00
_cell.angle_beta   90.00
_cell.angle_gamma   90.00
#
_symmetry.space_group_name_H-M   'P 1'
#
loop_
_entity.id
_entity.type
_entity.pdbx_description
1 polymer ?
#
loop_
_entity_poly.entity_id
_entity_poly.type
_entity_poly.pdbx_seq_one_letter_code
_entity_poly.pdbx_strand_id
1 'polypeptide(L)' 'MITKDKITEIFCIIDEFDKNLSAEFAKNLRLPSHNSDGKRYRNRKGSLSESEIMTIPVCYHFGTYRNFKEY' A
#
# COMPACT_ATOMS: atom_id res chain seq x y z
N MET A 1 -3.01 -16.94 -13.57
CA MET A 1 -3.48 -15.54 -13.63
C MET A 1 -4.61 -15.39 -12.64
N ILE A 2 -4.50 -14.49 -11.67
CA ILE A 2 -5.54 -14.27 -10.67
C ILE A 2 -6.80 -13.69 -11.35
N THR A 3 -7.98 -14.15 -10.95
CA THR A 3 -9.24 -13.63 -11.51
C THR A 3 -9.59 -12.29 -10.88
N LYS A 4 -10.36 -11.47 -11.61
CA LYS A 4 -10.79 -10.15 -11.12
C LYS A 4 -11.53 -10.24 -9.79
N ASP A 5 -12.37 -11.25 -9.61
CA ASP A 5 -13.12 -11.45 -8.38
C ASP A 5 -12.21 -11.71 -7.18
N LYS A 6 -11.12 -12.48 -7.39
CA LYS A 6 -10.11 -12.72 -6.35
C LYS A 6 -9.28 -11.49 -6.03
N ILE A 7 -8.98 -10.64 -7.01
CA ILE A 7 -8.34 -9.34 -6.75
C ILE A 7 -9.27 -8.48 -5.87
N THR A 8 -10.56 -8.42 -6.18
CA THR A 8 -11.54 -7.66 -5.38
C THR A 8 -11.63 -8.18 -3.94
N GLU A 9 -11.70 -9.51 -3.76
CA GLU A 9 -11.69 -10.12 -2.42
C GLU A 9 -10.43 -9.72 -1.63
N ILE A 10 -9.24 -9.81 -2.25
CA ILE A 10 -7.98 -9.42 -1.62
C ILE A 10 -8.00 -7.93 -1.25
N PHE A 11 -8.42 -7.06 -2.18
CA PHE A 11 -8.52 -5.63 -1.92
C PHE A 11 -9.44 -5.32 -0.74
N CYS A 12 -10.61 -5.96 -0.67
CA CYS A 12 -11.54 -5.77 0.45
C CYS A 12 -10.91 -6.16 1.81
N ILE A 13 -10.18 -7.27 1.87
CA ILE A 13 -9.47 -7.70 3.09
C ILE A 13 -8.39 -6.69 3.47
N ILE A 14 -7.62 -6.23 2.49
CA ILE A 14 -6.55 -5.24 2.70
C ILE A 14 -7.13 -3.90 3.15
N ASP A 15 -8.25 -3.45 2.57
CA ASP A 15 -8.89 -2.18 2.93
C ASP A 15 -9.45 -2.20 4.36
N GLU A 16 -9.97 -3.33 4.82
CA GLU A 16 -10.37 -3.50 6.23
C GLU A 16 -9.15 -3.52 7.17
N PHE A 17 -8.07 -4.21 6.76
CA PHE A 17 -6.81 -4.22 7.49
C PHE A 17 -6.18 -2.82 7.59
N ASP A 18 -6.14 -2.06 6.49
CA ASP A 18 -5.54 -0.73 6.41
C ASP A 18 -6.22 0.27 7.35
N LYS A 19 -7.56 0.21 7.47
CA LYS A 19 -8.31 1.03 8.44
C LYS A 19 -7.89 0.75 9.88
N ASN A 20 -7.74 -0.53 10.24
CA ASN A 20 -7.32 -0.92 11.58
C ASN A 20 -5.85 -0.55 11.83
N LEU A 21 -5.00 -0.76 10.83
CA LEU A 21 -3.58 -0.43 10.89
C LEU A 21 -3.35 1.08 11.04
N SER A 22 -4.06 1.89 10.27
CA SER A 22 -4.04 3.35 10.36
C SER A 22 -4.40 3.85 11.76
N ALA A 23 -5.44 3.26 12.37
CA ALA A 23 -5.84 3.59 13.73
C ALA A 23 -4.75 3.22 14.76
N GLU A 24 -4.09 2.07 14.60
CA GLU A 24 -2.99 1.66 15.48
C GLU A 24 -1.71 2.48 15.26
N PHE A 25 -1.41 2.88 14.02
CA PHE A 25 -0.29 3.78 13.73
C PHE A 25 -0.51 5.16 14.35
N ALA A 26 -1.72 5.72 14.25
CA ALA A 26 -2.04 7.01 14.86
C ALA A 26 -1.87 6.99 16.39
N LYS A 27 -2.14 5.86 17.04
CA LYS A 27 -1.97 5.69 18.50
C LYS A 27 -0.51 5.47 18.91
N ASN A 28 0.22 4.61 18.18
CA ASN A 28 1.48 4.04 18.65
C ASN A 28 2.72 4.63 17.96
N LEU A 29 2.60 5.12 16.73
CA LEU A 29 3.73 5.66 15.97
C LEU A 29 3.67 7.19 15.87
N ARG A 30 4.50 7.85 16.67
CA ARG A 30 4.93 9.22 16.41
C ARG A 30 6.06 9.19 15.38
N LEU A 31 5.73 8.92 14.12
CA LEU A 31 6.72 9.06 13.05
C LEU A 31 7.23 10.51 13.05
N PRO A 32 8.55 10.73 12.92
CA PRO A 32 9.07 12.07 12.70
C PRO A 32 8.38 12.68 11.49
N SER A 33 7.97 13.94 11.60
CA SER A 33 7.54 14.71 10.43
C SER A 33 8.64 14.60 9.37
N HIS A 34 8.28 14.19 8.15
CA HIS A 34 9.19 14.00 7.01
C HIS A 34 10.07 15.23 6.69
N ASN A 35 9.77 16.38 7.32
CA ASN A 35 10.48 17.64 7.20
C ASN A 35 11.54 17.88 8.29
N SER A 36 11.80 16.94 9.20
CA SER A 36 12.78 17.13 10.29
C SER A 36 14.23 17.21 9.81
N ASP A 37 14.53 16.62 8.66
CA ASP A 37 15.92 16.38 8.24
C ASP A 37 16.47 17.48 7.29
N GLY A 38 15.72 18.57 7.09
CA GLY A 38 16.11 19.68 6.20
C GLY A 38 16.16 19.36 4.70
N LYS A 39 15.94 18.09 4.32
CA LYS A 39 15.88 17.64 2.92
C LYS A 39 14.56 18.02 2.28
N ARG A 40 14.63 18.61 1.09
CA ARG A 40 13.44 18.90 0.27
C ARG A 40 13.04 17.67 -0.53
N TYR A 41 11.85 17.16 -0.26
CA TYR A 41 11.25 16.06 -1.00
C TYR A 41 10.19 16.56 -1.99
N ARG A 42 9.98 15.81 -3.06
CA ARG A 42 8.88 16.06 -4.00
C ARG A 42 7.56 15.64 -3.34
N ASN A 43 6.82 16.59 -2.81
CA ASN A 43 5.52 16.37 -2.17
C ASN A 43 4.36 16.31 -3.19
N ARG A 44 4.49 15.47 -4.23
CA ARG A 44 3.38 15.23 -5.16
C ARG A 44 2.45 14.21 -4.52
N LYS A 45 1.15 14.54 -4.44
CA LYS A 45 0.13 13.60 -3.97
C LYS A 45 0.09 12.38 -4.91
N GLY A 46 0.20 11.18 -4.35
CA GLY A 46 -0.05 9.93 -5.08
C GLY A 46 -1.50 9.85 -5.53
N SER A 47 -1.76 9.08 -6.60
CA SER A 47 -3.12 8.83 -7.09
C SER A 47 -3.79 7.62 -6.44
N LEU A 48 -2.99 6.72 -5.86
CA LEU A 48 -3.46 5.49 -5.23
C LEU A 48 -3.59 5.68 -3.72
N SER A 49 -4.60 5.06 -3.15
CA SER A 49 -4.78 4.85 -1.71
C SER A 49 -3.75 3.86 -1.15
N GLU A 50 -3.58 3.87 0.17
CA GLU A 50 -2.67 2.94 0.87
C GLU A 50 -3.10 1.47 0.64
N SER A 51 -4.40 1.17 0.75
CA SER A 51 -4.97 -0.15 0.43
C SER A 51 -4.64 -0.61 -1.00
N GLU A 52 -4.73 0.27 -2.00
CA GLU A 52 -4.37 -0.06 -3.39
C GLU A 52 -2.88 -0.35 -3.52
N ILE A 53 -2.03 0.46 -2.87
CA ILE A 53 -0.58 0.26 -2.87
C ILE A 53 -0.21 -1.07 -2.20
N MET A 54 -0.87 -1.45 -1.11
CA MET A 54 -0.66 -2.73 -0.42
C MET A 54 -1.15 -3.93 -1.24
N THR A 55 -2.21 -3.74 -2.03
CA THR A 55 -2.78 -4.80 -2.88
C THR A 55 -1.85 -5.20 -4.02
N ILE A 56 -1.13 -4.23 -4.62
CA ILE A 56 -0.18 -4.46 -5.73
C ILE A 56 0.87 -5.55 -5.41
N PRO A 57 1.67 -5.47 -4.32
CA PRO A 57 2.68 -6.48 -4.01
C PRO A 57 2.06 -7.84 -3.67
N VAL A 58 0.89 -7.86 -3.03
CA VAL A 58 0.18 -9.11 -2.74
C VAL A 58 -0.21 -9.82 -4.03
N CYS A 59 -0.84 -9.10 -4.96
CA CYS A 59 -1.20 -9.64 -6.28
C CYS A 59 0.03 -10.02 -7.13
N TYR A 60 1.12 -9.25 -7.03
CA TYR A 60 2.40 -9.57 -7.66
C TYR A 60 2.93 -10.94 -7.22
N HIS A 61 2.87 -11.24 -5.92
CA HIS A 61 3.33 -12.53 -5.37
C HIS A 61 2.47 -13.73 -5.78
N PHE A 62 1.20 -13.51 -6.10
CA PHE A 62 0.34 -14.56 -6.67
C PHE A 62 0.67 -14.88 -8.14
N GLY A 63 1.42 -14.00 -8.81
CA GLY A 63 1.92 -14.23 -10.15
C GLY A 63 3.33 -14.83 -10.17
N THR A 64 3.71 -15.36 -11.33
CA THR A 64 5.08 -15.84 -11.60
C THR A 64 5.87 -14.80 -12.38
N TYR A 65 5.85 -13.55 -11.91
CA TYR A 65 6.55 -12.44 -12.53
C TYR A 65 7.97 -12.34 -11.96
N ARG A 66 8.95 -11.99 -12.80
CA ARG A 66 10.34 -11.84 -12.34
C ARG A 66 10.56 -10.51 -11.63
N ASN A 67 9.81 -9.49 -12.01
CA ASN A 67 9.90 -8.13 -11.51
C ASN A 67 8.59 -7.36 -11.78
N PHE A 68 8.41 -6.22 -11.13
CA PHE A 68 7.23 -5.36 -11.31
C PHE A 68 7.08 -4.75 -12.70
N LYS A 69 8.13 -4.75 -13.54
CA LYS A 69 8.01 -4.26 -14.92
C LYS A 69 7.30 -5.27 -15.83
N GLU A 70 7.37 -6.55 -15.48
CA GLU A 70 6.67 -7.63 -16.18
C GLU A 70 5.27 -7.89 -15.62
N TYR A 71 4.93 -7.27 -14.48
CA TYR A 71 3.64 -7.41 -13.79
C TYR A 71 2.52 -6.61 -14.48
#